data_AF-A0A9W4TMV3-F1
#
_entry.id   AF-A0A9W4TMV3-F1
#
_cell.length_a   1.000
_cell.length_b   1.000
_cell.length_c   1.000
_cell.angle_alpha   90.00
_cell.angle_beta   90.00
_cell.angle_gamma   90.00
#
_symmetry.space_group_name_H-M   'P 1'
#
loop_
_entity.id
_entity.type
_entity.pdbx_description
1 polymer ?
#
loop_
_entity_poly.entity_id
_entity_poly.type
_entity_poly.pdbx_seq_one_letter_code
_entity_poly.pdbx_strand_id
1 'polypeptide(L)' 'MVINIIINNFVVLGHLAMYICSCRALTDKDVGNAIRSGADRPSAVYESCGCKPDCGRCVNRIVNMLKEHKKDAVSA' A
#
# COMPACT_ATOMS: atom_id res chain seq x y z
N MET A 1 13.84 29.95 12.35
CA MET A 1 13.86 28.47 12.37
C MET A 1 12.46 27.89 12.15
N VAL A 2 11.74 28.34 11.11
CA VAL A 2 10.37 27.86 10.77
C VAL A 2 10.20 27.61 9.26
N ILE A 3 11.04 28.22 8.41
CA ILE A 3 10.97 28.06 6.95
C ILE A 3 11.40 26.65 6.48
N ASN A 4 12.32 25.97 7.19
CA ASN A 4 12.82 24.63 6.81
C ASN A 4 11.87 23.45 7.14
N ILE A 5 10.75 23.67 7.84
CA ILE A 5 9.78 22.60 8.12
C ILE A 5 8.84 22.37 6.92
N ILE A 6 8.57 23.40 6.10
CA ILE A 6 7.56 23.31 5.04
C ILE A 6 8.08 22.57 3.80
N ILE A 7 9.38 22.65 3.49
CA ILE A 7 9.97 21.90 2.36
C ILE A 7 9.95 20.38 2.57
N ASN A 8 10.05 19.88 3.81
CA ASN A 8 9.94 18.44 4.09
C ASN A 8 8.51 17.90 4.01
N ASN A 9 7.50 18.76 4.10
CA ASN A 9 6.09 18.34 4.13
C ASN A 9 5.42 18.39 2.74
N PHE A 10 5.90 19.24 1.83
CA PHE A 10 5.25 19.47 0.53
C PHE A 10 5.56 18.43 -0.56
N VAL A 11 6.70 17.72 -0.51
CA VAL A 11 7.07 16.72 -1.54
C VAL A 11 6.14 15.49 -1.56
N VAL A 12 5.35 15.27 -0.50
CA VAL A 12 4.44 14.10 -0.41
C VAL A 12 3.10 14.33 -1.15
N LEU A 13 2.87 15.49 -1.76
CA LEU A 13 1.65 15.76 -2.54
C LEU A 13 1.69 15.21 -3.99
N GLY A 14 2.62 14.29 -4.30
CA GLY A 14 2.85 13.83 -5.68
C GLY A 14 3.15 12.35 -5.89
N HIS A 15 2.95 11.45 -4.92
CA HIS A 15 3.12 10.01 -5.20
C HIS A 15 2.03 9.55 -6.16
N LEU A 16 2.41 9.28 -7.42
CA LEU A 16 1.60 8.65 -8.46
C LEU A 16 0.99 7.36 -7.91
N ALA A 17 -0.29 7.39 -7.57
CA ALA A 17 -0.99 6.21 -7.10
C ALA A 17 -1.22 5.28 -8.31
N MET A 18 -0.53 4.15 -8.34
CA MET A 18 -0.71 3.13 -9.37
C MET A 18 -1.81 2.16 -8.96
N TYR A 19 -2.83 1.99 -9.81
CA TYR A 19 -3.85 0.98 -9.58
C TYR A 19 -3.23 -0.43 -9.49
N ILE A 20 -3.53 -1.12 -8.40
CA ILE A 20 -3.21 -2.53 -8.18
C ILE A 20 -4.37 -3.40 -8.69
N CYS A 21 -5.61 -2.97 -8.44
CA CYS A 21 -6.82 -3.71 -8.78
C CYS A 21 -7.82 -2.81 -9.52
N SER A 22 -8.14 -3.14 -10.77
CA SER A 22 -9.17 -2.43 -11.54
C SER A 22 -10.60 -2.81 -11.12
N CYS A 23 -10.86 -4.07 -10.75
CA CYS A 23 -12.19 -4.52 -10.32
C CYS A 23 -12.69 -3.80 -9.06
N ARG A 24 -11.78 -3.46 -8.15
CA ARG A 24 -12.09 -2.84 -6.86
C ARG A 24 -11.50 -1.44 -6.68
N ALA A 25 -10.89 -0.89 -7.74
CA ALA A 25 -10.21 0.41 -7.73
C ALA A 25 -9.20 0.57 -6.57
N LEU A 26 -8.44 -0.48 -6.25
CA LEU A 26 -7.40 -0.41 -5.22
C LEU A 26 -6.12 0.16 -5.81
N THR A 27 -5.51 1.10 -5.12
CA THR A 27 -4.22 1.70 -5.45
C THR A 27 -3.08 1.10 -4.62
N ASP A 28 -1.84 1.36 -5.03
CA ASP A 28 -0.64 0.97 -4.27
C ASP A 28 -0.64 1.62 -2.88
N LYS A 29 -1.21 2.82 -2.75
CA LYS A 29 -1.40 3.51 -1.47
C LYS A 29 -2.38 2.76 -0.57
N ASP A 30 -3.50 2.29 -1.10
CA ASP A 30 -4.48 1.54 -0.32
C ASP A 30 -3.87 0.24 0.21
N VAL A 31 -3.17 -0.49 -0.65
CA VAL A 31 -2.47 -1.71 -0.26
C VAL A 31 -1.35 -1.41 0.74
N GLY A 32 -0.55 -0.38 0.50
CA GLY A 32 0.52 0.03 1.42
C GLY A 32 0.00 0.49 2.78
N ASN A 33 -1.14 1.19 2.83
CA ASN A 33 -1.83 1.55 4.06
C ASN A 33 -2.31 0.31 4.81
N ALA A 34 -2.94 -0.65 4.12
CA ALA A 34 -3.37 -1.91 4.73
C ALA A 34 -2.20 -2.70 5.32
N ILE A 35 -1.07 -2.76 4.60
CA ILE A 35 0.16 -3.40 5.08
C ILE A 35 0.70 -2.70 6.34
N ARG A 36 0.79 -1.37 6.34
CA ARG A 36 1.21 -0.58 7.52
C ARG A 36 0.27 -0.76 8.71
N SER A 37 -1.02 -0.97 8.45
CA SER A 37 -2.01 -1.29 9.48
C SER A 37 -1.93 -2.74 10.00
N GLY A 38 -0.99 -3.55 9.48
CA GLY A 38 -0.73 -4.91 9.96
C GLY A 38 -1.26 -6.03 9.08
N ALA A 39 -1.70 -5.75 7.85
CA ALA A 39 -2.08 -6.82 6.92
C ALA A 39 -0.86 -7.69 6.56
N ASP A 40 -0.97 -9.00 6.77
CA ASP A 40 0.11 -9.97 6.55
C ASP A 40 -0.15 -10.94 5.37
N ARG A 41 -1.37 -10.90 4.82
CA ARG A 41 -1.88 -11.75 3.74
C ARG A 41 -2.87 -10.99 2.85
N PRO A 42 -3.08 -11.41 1.58
CA PRO A 42 -3.98 -10.70 0.67
C PRO A 42 -5.43 -10.56 1.18
N SER A 43 -5.96 -11.56 1.88
CA SER A 43 -7.31 -11.47 2.45
C SER A 43 -7.43 -10.33 3.48
N ALA A 44 -6.43 -10.17 4.35
CA ALA A 44 -6.37 -9.08 5.32
C ALA A 44 -6.26 -7.71 4.64
N VAL A 45 -5.58 -7.62 3.49
CA VAL A 45 -5.56 -6.39 2.68
C VAL A 45 -6.97 -6.06 2.17
N TYR A 46 -7.67 -7.04 1.58
CA TYR A 46 -9.02 -6.81 1.09
C TYR A 46 -10.00 -6.44 2.21
N GLU A 47 -9.91 -7.11 3.37
CA GLU A 47 -10.69 -6.82 4.57
C GLU A 47 -10.43 -5.40 5.07
N SER A 48 -9.17 -4.97 5.16
CA SER A 48 -8.79 -3.60 5.53
C SER A 48 -9.31 -2.56 4.53
N CYS A 49 -9.43 -2.92 3.25
CA CYS A 49 -10.02 -2.08 2.21
C CYS A 49 -11.56 -2.24 2.09
N GLY A 50 -12.19 -2.98 3.00
CA GLY A 50 -13.64 -3.19 3.03
C GLY A 50 -14.19 -3.88 1.78
N CYS A 51 -13.42 -4.80 1.19
CA CYS A 51 -13.74 -5.41 -0.10
C CYS A 51 -13.44 -6.91 -0.14
N LYS A 52 -13.90 -7.56 -1.21
CA LYS A 52 -13.60 -8.97 -1.51
C LYS A 52 -12.95 -9.08 -2.90
N PRO A 53 -12.07 -10.07 -3.11
CA PRO A 53 -11.48 -10.32 -4.43
C PRO A 53 -12.57 -10.79 -5.42
N ASP A 54 -12.44 -10.36 -6.67
CA ASP A 54 -13.31 -10.77 -7.78
C ASP A 54 -12.51 -11.60 -8.80
N CYS A 55 -11.78 -10.97 -9.72
CA CYS A 55 -11.01 -11.69 -10.74
C CYS A 55 -9.64 -12.26 -10.28
N GLY A 56 -9.17 -11.88 -9.09
CA GLY A 56 -7.92 -12.38 -8.49
C GLY A 56 -6.60 -11.94 -9.15
N ARG A 57 -6.61 -11.21 -10.27
CA ARG A 57 -5.40 -10.86 -11.05
C ARG A 57 -4.37 -10.02 -10.27
N CYS A 58 -4.84 -9.23 -9.32
CA CYS A 58 -4.03 -8.38 -8.45
C CYS A 58 -3.37 -9.12 -7.28
N VAL A 59 -3.77 -10.38 -6.99
CA VAL A 59 -3.32 -11.11 -5.80
C VAL A 59 -1.81 -11.30 -5.77
N ASN A 60 -1.20 -11.75 -6.88
CA ASN A 60 0.25 -11.93 -6.95
C ASN A 60 1.02 -10.64 -6.66
N ARG A 61 0.50 -9.50 -7.14
CA ARG A 61 1.13 -8.20 -6.87
C ARG A 61 1.02 -7.81 -5.40
N ILE A 62 -0.14 -8.01 -4.78
CA ILE A 62 -0.34 -7.78 -3.35
C ILE A 62 0.60 -8.67 -2.51
N VAL A 63 0.77 -9.94 -2.89
CA VAL A 63 1.70 -10.86 -2.24
C VAL A 63 3.15 -10.37 -2.34
N ASN A 64 3.56 -9.85 -3.49
CA ASN A 64 4.91 -9.29 -3.65
C ASN A 64 5.12 -8.07 -2.75
N MET A 65 4.16 -7.13 -2.71
CA MET A 65 4.24 -5.97 -1.82
C MET A 65 4.32 -6.36 -0.34
N LEU A 66 3.56 -7.39 0.08
CA LEU A 66 3.65 -7.95 1.43
C LEU A 66 5.03 -8.54 1.74
N LYS A 67 5.65 -9.23 0.77
CA LYS A 67 6.98 -9.82 0.92
C LYS A 67 8.08 -8.75 0.98
N GLU A 68 7.98 -7.72 0.15
CA GLU A 68 8.90 -6.58 0.15
C GLU A 68 8.89 -5.90 1.52
N HIS A 69 7.71 -5.59 2.05
CA HIS A 69 7.58 -4.98 3.38
C HIS A 69 8.19 -5.84 4.51
N LYS A 70 8.07 -7.16 4.44
CA LYS A 70 8.68 -8.08 5.41
C LYS A 70 10.21 -8.08 5.33
N LYS A 71 10.80 -7.89 4.15
CA LYS A 71 12.26 -7.81 3.99
C LYS A 71 12.81 -6.50 4.54
N ASP A 72 12.10 -5.41 4.31
CA ASP A 72 12.48 -4.09 4.81
C ASP A 72 12.48 -4.06 6.35
N ALA A 73 11.50 -4.71 6.99
CA ALA A 73 11.39 -4.81 8.45
C ALA A 73 12.46 -5.69 9.12
N VAL A 74 13.11 -6.60 8.39
CA VAL A 74 14.17 -7.48 8.90
C VAL A 74 15.57 -6.88 8.72
N SER A 75 15.69 -5.82 7.91
CA SER A 75 16.98 -5.21 7.56
C SER A 75 17.28 -3.93 8.38
N ALA A 76 16.50 -3.65 9.42
CA ALA A 76 16.63 -2.53 10.35
C ALA A 76 16.87 -3.04 11.77
#